data_AF-A0A7V8XQK5-F1
#
_entry.id   AF-A0A7V8XQK5-F1
#
_cell.length_a   1.000
_cell.length_b   1.000
_cell.length_c   1.000
_cell.angle_alpha   90.00
_cell.angle_beta   90.00
_cell.angle_gamma   90.00
#
_symmetry.space_group_name_H-M   'P 1'
#
loop_
_entity.id
_entity.type
_entity.pdbx_description
1 polymer ?
#
loop_
_entity_poly.entity_id
_entity_poly.type
_entity_poly.pdbx_seq_one_letter_code
_entity_poly.pdbx_strand_id
1 'polypeptide(L)' 'MLVEIYNTERDPSVKKTVISALGMQNNATALVAIARKETDSTLKKEIVSRLSHMGNSKVATDYMLEILNGK' A
#
# COMPACT_ATOMS: atom_id res chain seq x y z
N MET A 1 10.55 -5.83 8.00
CA MET A 1 10.00 -5.28 9.26
C MET A 1 8.60 -4.67 9.10
N LEU A 2 8.41 -3.47 8.52
CA LEU A 2 7.06 -2.85 8.48
C LEU A 2 6.01 -3.67 7.71
N VAL A 3 6.40 -4.30 6.60
CA VAL A 3 5.52 -5.20 5.83
C VAL A 3 5.11 -6.42 6.67
N GLU A 4 6.01 -6.97 7.48
CA GLU A 4 5.70 -8.13 8.34
C GLU A 4 4.72 -7.74 9.44
N ILE A 5 4.96 -6.60 10.10
CA ILE A 5 4.05 -6.03 11.10
C ILE A 5 2.65 -5.87 10.49
N TYR A 6 2.56 -5.26 9.30
CA TYR A 6 1.27 -5.08 8.61
C TYR A 6 0.54 -6.40 8.37
N ASN A 7 1.27 -7.45 7.97
CA ASN A 7 0.68 -8.76 7.63
C ASN A 7 0.19 -9.53 8.86
N THR A 8 0.82 -9.35 10.03
CA THR A 8 0.44 -10.05 11.27
C THR A 8 -0.54 -9.25 12.13
N GLU A 9 -0.61 -7.94 11.93
CA GLU A 9 -1.45 -7.04 12.72
C GLU A 9 -2.94 -7.18 12.37
N ARG A 10 -3.78 -7.08 13.39
CA ARG A 10 -5.24 -7.12 13.28
C ARG A 10 -5.88 -5.76 13.58
N ASP A 11 -5.23 -4.91 14.35
CA ASP A 11 -5.72 -3.56 14.64
C ASP A 11 -5.60 -2.65 13.39
N PRO A 12 -6.74 -2.18 12.83
CA PRO A 12 -6.71 -1.29 11.67
C PRO A 12 -6.00 0.05 11.94
N SER A 13 -5.94 0.51 13.19
CA SER A 13 -5.25 1.75 13.55
C SER A 13 -3.73 1.60 13.40
N VAL A 14 -3.18 0.46 13.83
CA VAL A 14 -1.75 0.14 13.67
C VAL A 14 -1.41 -0.06 12.19
N LYS A 15 -2.27 -0.76 11.44
CA LYS A 15 -2.13 -0.87 9.98
C LYS A 15 -2.06 0.48 9.28
N LYS A 16 -2.93 1.44 9.65
CA LYS A 16 -2.90 2.82 9.11
C LYS A 16 -1.59 3.54 9.44
N THR A 17 -1.05 3.35 10.64
CA THR A 17 0.26 3.91 11.02
C THR A 17 1.37 3.35 10.13
N VAL A 18 1.36 2.04 9.87
CA VAL A 18 2.33 1.41 8.97
C VAL A 18 2.20 1.95 7.54
N ILE A 19 0.98 2.07 7.00
CA ILE A 19 0.74 2.64 5.66
C ILE A 19 1.27 4.07 5.59
N SER A 20 0.99 4.89 6.61
CA SER A 20 1.46 6.28 6.70
C SER A 20 2.98 6.36 6.73
N ALA A 21 3.63 5.51 7.55
CA ALA A 21 5.09 5.45 7.64
C ALA A 21 5.74 5.05 6.32
N LEU A 22 5.18 4.06 5.61
CA LEU A 22 5.67 3.64 4.28
C LEU A 22 5.45 4.71 3.22
N GLY A 23 4.32 5.42 3.29
CA GLY A 23 4.01 6.57 2.44
C GLY A 23 5.02 7.70 2.61
N MET A 24 5.34 8.09 3.84
CA MET A 24 6.35 9.12 4.12
C MET A 24 7.75 8.76 3.60
N GLN A 25 8.08 7.47 3.57
CA GLN A 25 9.34 6.96 3.02
C GLN A 25 9.35 6.86 1.49
N ASN A 26 8.26 7.20 0.80
CA ASN A 26 8.05 6.91 -0.63
C ASN A 26 8.34 5.44 -1.00
N ASN A 27 8.05 4.51 -0.08
CA ASN A 27 8.37 3.10 -0.24
C ASN A 27 7.26 2.37 -1.02
N ALA A 28 7.19 2.64 -2.32
CA ALA A 28 6.21 2.06 -3.23
C ALA A 28 6.21 0.53 -3.22
N THR A 29 7.40 -0.10 -3.19
CA THR A 29 7.53 -1.56 -3.19
C THR A 29 6.84 -2.18 -1.97
N ALA A 30 7.07 -1.63 -0.77
CA ALA A 30 6.42 -2.11 0.44
C ALA A 30 4.90 -1.88 0.42
N LEU A 31 4.46 -0.70 -0.03
CA LEU A 31 3.03 -0.38 -0.17
C LEU A 31 2.32 -1.33 -1.13
N VAL A 32 2.90 -1.63 -2.31
CA VAL A 32 2.34 -2.60 -3.25
C VAL A 32 2.29 -4.00 -2.64
N ALA A 33 3.33 -4.41 -1.91
CA ALA A 33 3.37 -5.72 -1.27
C ALA A 33 2.23 -5.92 -0.27
N ILE A 34 1.89 -4.90 0.52
CA ILE A 34 0.76 -4.96 1.45
C ILE A 34 -0.59 -4.77 0.74
N ALA A 35 -0.66 -3.95 -0.32
CA ALA A 35 -1.90 -3.72 -1.07
C ALA A 35 -2.45 -5.00 -1.71
N ARG A 36 -1.54 -5.83 -2.26
CA ARG A 36 -1.88 -7.11 -2.90
C ARG A 36 -2.48 -8.13 -1.93
N LYS A 37 -2.14 -8.05 -0.64
CA LYS A 37 -2.58 -9.00 0.40
C LYS A 37 -3.72 -8.47 1.26
N GLU A 38 -3.92 -7.16 1.30
CA GLU A 38 -4.99 -6.56 2.08
C GLU A 38 -6.36 -7.03 1.54
N THR A 39 -7.34 -7.14 2.42
CA THR A 39 -8.72 -7.51 2.08
C THR A 39 -9.70 -6.41 2.45
N ASP A 40 -9.36 -5.58 3.44
CA ASP A 40 -10.14 -4.41 3.82
C ASP A 40 -10.09 -3.35 2.72
N SER A 41 -11.27 -2.99 2.19
CA SER A 41 -11.40 -2.05 1.10
C SER A 41 -11.04 -0.61 1.49
N THR A 42 -11.17 -0.24 2.77
CA THR A 42 -10.80 1.07 3.29
C THR A 42 -9.28 1.19 3.35
N LEU A 43 -8.60 0.17 3.87
CA LEU A 43 -7.14 0.13 3.92
C LEU A 43 -6.52 0.05 2.52
N LYS A 44 -7.12 -0.72 1.59
CA LYS A 44 -6.70 -0.70 0.17
C LYS A 44 -6.76 0.69 -0.44
N LYS A 45 -7.86 1.41 -0.25
CA LYS A 45 -8.02 2.78 -0.77
C LYS A 45 -6.95 3.72 -0.22
N GLU A 46 -6.64 3.61 1.07
CA GLU A 46 -5.57 4.39 1.68
C GLU A 46 -4.21 4.10 1.01
N ILE A 47 -3.87 2.82 0.82
CA ILE A 47 -2.61 2.43 0.18
C ILE A 47 -2.54 2.93 -1.27
N VAL A 48 -3.62 2.76 -2.04
CA VAL A 48 -3.71 3.25 -3.43
C VAL A 48 -3.57 4.77 -3.49
N SER A 49 -4.18 5.49 -2.55
CA SER A 49 -4.02 6.95 -2.45
C SER A 49 -2.57 7.34 -2.16
N ARG A 50 -1.84 6.63 -1.30
CA ARG A 50 -0.40 6.88 -1.10
C ARG A 50 0.40 6.62 -2.38
N LEU A 51 0.12 5.52 -3.07
CA LEU A 51 0.80 5.15 -4.32
C LEU A 51 0.55 6.15 -5.44
N SER A 52 -0.64 6.76 -5.54
CA SER A 52 -0.95 7.73 -6.59
C SER A 52 -0.11 9.02 -6.51
N HIS A 53 0.42 9.35 -5.32
CA HIS A 53 1.33 10.49 -5.15
C HIS A 53 2.78 10.15 -5.53
N MET A 54 3.09 8.87 -5.81
CA MET A 54 4.45 8.39 -6.14
C MET A 54 4.65 8.28 -7.66
N GLY A 55 4.38 9.37 -8.40
CA GLY A 55 4.36 9.38 -9.87
C GLY A 55 5.69 9.06 -10.57
N ASN A 56 6.81 9.11 -9.84
CA ASN A 56 8.14 8.73 -10.35
C ASN A 56 8.49 7.25 -10.08
N SER A 57 7.65 6.51 -9.36
CA SER A 57 7.88 5.11 -9.04
C SER A 57 7.22 4.21 -10.07
N LYS A 58 8.03 3.55 -10.90
CA LYS A 58 7.55 2.55 -11.86
C LYS A 58 6.70 1.47 -11.18
N VAL A 59 7.09 1.04 -9.98
CA VAL A 59 6.37 0.01 -9.21
C VAL A 59 4.97 0.50 -8.81
N ALA A 60 4.84 1.77 -8.40
CA ALA A 60 3.53 2.35 -8.10
C ALA A 60 2.67 2.46 -9.37
N THR A 61 3.25 2.96 -10.47
CA THR A 61 2.55 3.09 -11.76
C THR A 61 2.08 1.74 -12.30
N ASP A 62 2.93 0.72 -12.27
CA ASP A 62 2.60 -0.63 -12.75
C ASP A 62 1.43 -1.22 -11.95
N TYR A 63 1.46 -1.08 -10.62
CA TYR A 63 0.36 -1.55 -9.76
C TYR A 63 -0.93 -0.77 -10.00
N MET A 64 -0.86 0.55 -10.21
CA MET A 64 -2.02 1.36 -10.56
C MET A 64 -2.65 0.92 -11.90
N LEU A 65 -1.82 0.56 -12.89
CA LEU A 65 -2.30 0.04 -14.17
C LEU A 65 -2.93 -1.35 -14.04
N GLU A 66 -2.37 -2.22 -13.20
CA GLU A 66 -2.92 -3.55 -12.90
C GLU A 66 -4.36 -3.45 -12.37
N ILE A 67 -4.59 -2.62 -11.34
CA ILE A 67 -5.91 -2.46 -10.72
C ILE A 67 -6.94 -1.80 -11.66
N LEU A 68 -6.51 -0.93 -12.58
CA LEU A 68 -7.39 -0.30 -13.58
C LEU A 68 -7.81 -1.30 -14.67
N ASN A 69 -6.92 -2.22 -15.02
CA ASN A 69 -7.17 -3.24 -16.04
C ASN A 69 -7.95 -4.45 -15.52
N GLY A 70 -8.35 -4.45 -14.23
CA GLY A 70 -9.18 -5.50 -13.63
C GLY A 70 -8.52 -6.88 -13.62
N LYS A 71 -7.19 -6.94 -13.61
CA LYS A 71 -6.41 -8.18 -13.42
C LYS A 71 -5.83 -8.26 -12.02
#